data_AF-A0A653VZV3-F1
#
_entry.id   AF-A0A653VZV3-F1
#
_cell.length_a   1.000
_cell.length_b   1.000
_cell.length_c   1.000
_cell.angle_alpha   90.00
_cell.angle_beta   90.00
_cell.angle_gamma   90.00
#
_symmetry.space_group_name_H-M   'P 1'
#
loop_
_entity.id
_entity.type
_entity.pdbx_description
1 polymer ?
#
loop_
_entity_poly.entity_id
_entity_poly.type
_entity_poly.pdbx_seq_one_letter_code
_entity_poly.pdbx_strand_id
1 'polypeptide(L)'
;MVNNKSMQMNSNSANHASFGFFLLAIYTFLLLARPHEWPLFDIEFPLLRTFLILTFFSYLVSFRPKIWNVQCTLLILLLFSMLLSEIRAFRYFSDLSKLIEWVNANIIPFILYFSLLSTVKRQNVIFFIFLSSSLIMVQHAYSQIQSPTGQGWAESVVYRYDGGGEAVQARFVGSFNDPNDMGMFLVMNIPVAVYFLLTGKGVVTKVGALASVLMLCMGVYWSGSRGSLLGLLSVFFCLFYIKFGKIKAIILASISIPGVLLAMGAFRKISKDDESASQRLTAWYEGIQMLKHRPLFGFGKERFLEYHSKVAHNTYVTVMAELGIFGYVMWAMFMITAVYMLLSVMKCNDVSPGHEEALKKEQVLSQYLLVALIGYAVTAFFISRSYIMVVYIFVAMVAAMYYRVGKITPLAMSAAIIKKICALAIASLAALYVVIRILLSL
;
A
#
# COMPACT_ATOMS: atom_id res chain seq x y z
N MET A 1 13.23 -45.31 21.06
CA MET A 1 12.37 -44.30 21.72
C MET A 1 12.74 -42.84 21.39
N VAL A 2 13.60 -42.59 20.39
CA VAL A 2 13.81 -41.25 19.82
C VAL A 2 12.86 -41.09 18.64
N ASN A 3 11.65 -40.54 18.83
CA ASN A 3 10.96 -39.73 17.80
C ASN A 3 9.56 -39.16 18.14
N ASN A 4 8.94 -39.47 19.29
CA ASN A 4 7.60 -38.92 19.53
C ASN A 4 7.60 -37.43 19.96
N LYS A 5 8.60 -36.97 20.72
CA LYS A 5 8.68 -35.56 21.18
C LYS A 5 9.05 -34.57 20.06
N SER A 6 9.94 -34.96 19.12
CA SER A 6 10.31 -34.14 17.96
C SER A 6 9.17 -34.02 16.96
N MET A 7 8.47 -35.12 16.67
CA MET A 7 7.25 -35.10 15.85
C MET A 7 6.11 -34.30 16.51
N GLN A 8 5.88 -34.44 17.82
CA GLN A 8 4.87 -33.64 18.54
C GLN A 8 5.21 -32.13 18.57
N MET A 9 6.48 -31.76 18.74
CA MET A 9 6.87 -30.34 18.70
C MET A 9 6.73 -29.73 17.30
N ASN A 10 7.04 -30.50 16.24
CA ASN A 10 6.85 -30.04 14.86
C ASN A 10 5.37 -29.99 14.44
N SER A 11 4.53 -30.91 14.90
CA SER A 11 3.08 -30.87 14.62
C SER A 11 2.38 -29.75 15.39
N ASN A 12 2.73 -29.53 16.67
CA ASN A 12 2.16 -28.44 17.46
C ASN A 12 2.56 -27.06 16.90
N SER A 13 3.82 -26.85 16.51
CA SER A 13 4.25 -25.58 15.91
C SER A 13 3.55 -25.28 14.56
N ALA A 14 3.32 -26.31 13.73
CA ALA A 14 2.58 -26.17 12.47
C ALA A 14 1.08 -25.87 12.70
N ASN A 15 0.44 -26.52 13.68
CA ASN A 15 -0.94 -26.27 14.06
C ASN A 15 -1.14 -24.85 14.62
N HIS A 16 -0.24 -24.40 15.49
CA HIS A 16 -0.35 -23.08 16.08
C HIS A 16 -0.06 -21.95 15.08
N ALA A 17 0.86 -22.14 14.13
CA ALA A 17 1.07 -21.20 13.03
C ALA A 17 -0.14 -21.10 12.08
N SER A 18 -1.03 -22.10 12.06
CA SER A 18 -2.26 -22.11 11.27
C SER A 18 -3.39 -21.34 11.96
N PHE A 19 -3.51 -21.46 13.29
CA PHE A 19 -4.44 -20.64 14.07
C PHE A 19 -4.11 -19.14 13.98
N GLY A 20 -2.83 -18.76 14.15
CA GLY A 20 -2.41 -17.37 14.00
C GLY A 20 -2.71 -16.80 12.61
N PHE A 21 -2.54 -17.61 11.55
CA PHE A 21 -2.92 -17.20 10.19
C PHE A 21 -4.44 -17.03 10.01
N PHE A 22 -5.24 -17.90 10.62
CA PHE A 22 -6.69 -17.78 10.61
C PHE A 22 -7.15 -16.46 11.25
N LEU A 23 -6.60 -16.11 12.41
CA LEU A 23 -6.87 -14.82 13.06
C LEU A 23 -6.43 -13.64 12.18
N LEU A 24 -5.27 -13.73 11.52
CA LEU A 24 -4.81 -12.73 10.57
C LEU A 24 -5.78 -12.56 9.39
N ALA A 25 -6.35 -13.65 8.87
CA ALA A 25 -7.33 -13.59 7.79
C ALA A 25 -8.61 -12.87 8.22
N ILE A 26 -9.13 -13.15 9.43
CA ILE A 26 -10.27 -12.42 9.98
C ILE A 26 -9.93 -10.94 10.19
N TYR A 27 -8.78 -10.64 10.80
CA TYR A 27 -8.30 -9.27 10.96
C TYR A 27 -8.24 -8.54 9.61
N THR A 28 -7.73 -9.20 8.56
CA THR A 28 -7.65 -8.64 7.20
C THR A 28 -9.02 -8.28 6.65
N PHE A 29 -10.00 -9.17 6.81
CA PHE A 29 -11.37 -8.91 6.35
C PHE A 29 -12.02 -7.78 7.14
N LEU A 30 -11.87 -7.77 8.48
CA LEU A 30 -12.35 -6.68 9.32
C LEU A 30 -11.68 -5.34 8.97
N LEU A 31 -10.39 -5.34 8.64
CA LEU A 31 -9.63 -4.14 8.30
C LEU A 31 -10.14 -3.49 7.01
N LEU A 32 -10.48 -4.31 6.01
CA LEU A 32 -10.78 -3.87 4.65
C LEU A 32 -12.29 -3.75 4.39
N ALA A 33 -13.06 -4.80 4.63
CA ALA A 33 -14.51 -4.79 4.41
C ALA A 33 -15.27 -4.06 5.53
N ARG A 34 -14.70 -4.02 6.74
CA ARG A 34 -15.21 -3.28 7.91
C ARG A 34 -16.69 -3.54 8.24
N PRO A 35 -17.18 -4.80 8.27
CA PRO A 35 -18.58 -5.08 8.59
C PRO A 35 -19.02 -4.56 9.96
N HIS A 36 -18.09 -4.45 10.90
CA HIS A 36 -18.36 -3.87 12.23
C HIS A 36 -18.67 -2.37 12.21
N GLU A 37 -18.37 -1.66 11.12
CA GLU A 37 -18.77 -0.25 10.93
C GLU A 37 -19.99 -0.13 10.00
N TRP A 38 -20.60 -1.25 9.59
CA TRP A 38 -21.81 -1.18 8.79
C TRP A 38 -22.99 -0.91 9.71
N PRO A 39 -23.84 0.09 9.38
CA PRO A 39 -25.00 0.44 10.19
C PRO A 39 -25.95 -0.73 10.43
N LEU A 40 -26.00 -1.67 9.47
CA LEU A 40 -26.81 -2.88 9.53
C LEU A 40 -26.53 -3.75 10.77
N PHE A 41 -25.30 -3.76 11.28
CA PHE A 41 -24.89 -4.68 12.34
C PHE A 41 -24.74 -4.02 13.72
N ASP A 42 -24.70 -2.69 13.79
CA ASP A 42 -24.65 -1.90 15.04
C ASP A 42 -23.65 -2.45 16.09
N ILE A 43 -22.43 -2.75 15.64
CA ILE A 43 -21.42 -3.39 16.50
C ILE A 43 -20.56 -2.32 17.18
N GLU A 44 -20.80 -2.08 18.47
CA GLU A 44 -19.97 -1.17 19.27
C GLU A 44 -18.64 -1.80 19.75
N PHE A 45 -18.55 -3.14 19.75
CA PHE A 45 -17.36 -3.85 20.24
C PHE A 45 -16.17 -3.66 19.29
N PRO A 46 -14.94 -3.36 19.78
CA PRO A 46 -13.78 -3.03 18.95
C PRO A 46 -13.15 -4.27 18.28
N LEU A 47 -13.91 -4.98 17.44
CA LEU A 47 -13.55 -6.24 16.79
C LEU A 47 -12.19 -6.18 16.10
N LEU A 48 -11.91 -5.10 15.37
CA LEU A 48 -10.65 -4.95 14.65
C LEU A 48 -9.44 -4.98 15.58
N ARG A 49 -9.49 -4.25 16.71
CA ARG A 49 -8.40 -4.22 17.70
C ARG A 49 -8.30 -5.55 18.44
N THR A 50 -9.44 -6.16 18.79
CA THR A 50 -9.48 -7.47 19.46
C THR A 50 -8.78 -8.54 18.61
N PHE A 51 -9.12 -8.66 17.33
CA PHE A 51 -8.49 -9.64 16.44
C PHE A 51 -7.01 -9.33 16.18
N LEU A 52 -6.61 -8.05 16.13
CA LEU A 52 -5.18 -7.69 16.05
C LEU A 52 -4.41 -8.18 17.28
N ILE A 53 -4.93 -7.93 18.49
CA ILE A 53 -4.32 -8.35 19.75
C ILE A 53 -4.25 -9.88 19.84
N LEU A 54 -5.35 -10.58 19.51
CA LEU A 54 -5.38 -12.04 19.51
C LEU A 54 -4.38 -12.62 18.50
N THR A 55 -4.28 -12.03 17.31
CA THR A 55 -3.30 -12.45 16.29
C THR A 55 -1.87 -12.22 16.77
N PHE A 56 -1.61 -11.07 17.41
CA PHE A 56 -0.29 -10.75 17.95
C PHE A 56 0.11 -11.67 19.13
N PHE A 57 -0.82 -11.91 20.05
CA PHE A 57 -0.60 -12.85 21.15
C PHE A 57 -0.36 -14.28 20.65
N SER A 58 -1.19 -14.75 19.71
CA SER A 58 -0.97 -16.03 19.04
C SER A 58 0.40 -16.07 18.36
N TYR A 59 0.79 -15.03 17.62
CA TYR A 59 2.11 -14.94 17.04
C TYR A 59 3.21 -15.08 18.10
N LEU A 60 3.14 -14.36 19.22
CA LEU A 60 4.13 -14.40 20.30
C LEU A 60 4.29 -15.80 20.90
N VAL A 61 3.20 -16.48 21.22
CA VAL A 61 3.21 -17.81 21.86
C VAL A 61 3.63 -18.90 20.87
N SER A 62 3.10 -18.83 19.65
CA SER A 62 3.06 -19.97 18.74
C SER A 62 4.15 -20.01 17.67
N PHE A 63 4.63 -18.85 17.22
CA PHE A 63 5.47 -18.78 16.04
C PHE A 63 6.96 -18.80 16.41
N ARG A 64 7.72 -19.82 16.01
CA ARG A 64 9.18 -19.87 16.22
C ARG A 64 9.91 -20.40 14.99
N PRO A 65 11.09 -19.87 14.63
CA PRO A 65 11.72 -18.68 15.21
C PRO A 65 10.98 -17.39 14.81
N LYS A 66 11.14 -16.32 15.61
CA LYS A 66 10.73 -14.98 15.19
C LYS A 66 11.66 -14.52 14.08
N ILE A 67 11.11 -14.01 12.99
CA ILE A 67 11.90 -13.57 11.83
C ILE A 67 12.06 -12.06 11.84
N TRP A 68 13.26 -11.60 11.49
CA TRP A 68 13.60 -10.18 11.41
C TRP A 68 14.45 -9.94 10.17
N ASN A 69 14.10 -8.92 9.38
CA ASN A 69 14.85 -8.56 8.18
C ASN A 69 15.12 -7.06 8.13
N VAL A 70 15.74 -6.61 7.04
CA VAL A 70 16.05 -5.19 6.81
C VAL A 70 14.80 -4.30 6.81
N GLN A 71 13.65 -4.80 6.32
CA GLN A 71 12.40 -4.02 6.35
C GLN A 71 11.91 -3.76 7.79
N CYS A 72 12.00 -4.75 8.68
CA CYS A 72 11.70 -4.54 10.10
C CYS A 72 12.61 -3.47 10.71
N THR A 73 13.93 -3.53 10.43
CA THR A 73 14.88 -2.51 10.90
C THR A 73 14.53 -1.12 10.39
N LEU A 74 14.19 -0.97 9.10
CA LEU A 74 13.81 0.31 8.52
C LEU A 74 12.54 0.90 9.16
N LEU A 75 11.56 0.06 9.54
CA LEU A 75 10.36 0.51 10.26
C LEU A 75 10.69 1.04 11.66
N ILE A 76 11.61 0.41 12.37
CA ILE A 76 12.05 0.89 13.68
C ILE A 76 12.82 2.21 13.54
N LEU A 77 13.66 2.34 12.50
CA LEU A 77 14.36 3.60 12.23
C LEU A 77 13.40 4.72 11.81
N LEU A 78 12.32 4.40 11.10
CA LEU A 78 11.24 5.34 10.82
C LEU A 78 10.51 5.77 12.08
N LEU A 79 10.16 4.83 12.97
CA LEU A 79 9.58 5.16 14.27
C LEU A 79 10.50 6.09 15.07
N PHE A 80 11.80 5.80 15.07
CA PHE A 80 12.80 6.64 15.71
C PHE A 80 12.85 8.05 15.11
N SER A 81 12.78 8.17 13.77
CA SER A 81 12.66 9.47 13.10
C SER A 81 11.41 10.24 13.53
N MET A 82 10.27 9.58 13.67
CA MET A 82 9.03 10.20 14.14
C MET A 82 9.16 10.67 15.59
N LEU A 83 9.77 9.88 16.47
CA LEU A 83 10.01 10.30 17.86
C LEU A 83 10.95 11.52 17.94
N LEU A 84 12.06 11.50 17.18
CA LEU A 84 12.99 12.62 17.15
C LEU A 84 12.38 13.89 16.55
N SER A 85 11.46 13.75 15.59
CA SER A 85 10.73 14.88 15.02
C SER A 85 9.85 15.59 16.07
N GLU A 86 9.23 14.85 16.99
CA GLU A 86 8.43 15.39 18.09
C GLU A 86 9.29 16.14 19.12
N ILE A 87 10.46 15.57 19.48
CA ILE A 87 11.42 16.24 20.38
C ILE A 87 11.91 17.53 19.75
N ARG A 88 12.29 17.49 18.46
CA ARG A 88 12.81 18.65 17.73
C ARG A 88 11.77 19.75 17.57
N ALA A 89 10.48 19.40 17.58
CA ALA A 89 9.38 20.35 17.56
C ALA A 89 9.08 20.98 18.94
N PHE A 90 9.89 20.71 19.97
CA PHE A 90 9.66 21.16 21.36
C PHE A 90 8.32 20.69 21.94
N ARG A 91 7.74 19.62 21.36
CA ARG A 91 6.52 19.00 21.88
C ARG A 91 6.81 17.96 22.96
N TYR A 92 8.06 17.50 23.09
CA TYR A 92 8.54 16.61 24.17
C TYR A 92 7.59 15.43 24.48
N PHE A 93 7.08 14.78 23.43
CA PHE A 93 6.12 13.66 23.55
C PHE A 93 4.76 14.02 24.18
N SER A 94 4.34 15.29 24.10
CA SER A 94 3.04 15.76 24.61
C SER A 94 1.85 15.05 23.98
N ASP A 95 1.98 14.59 22.74
CA ASP A 95 0.96 13.82 22.03
C ASP A 95 1.60 12.69 21.21
N LEU A 96 1.62 11.49 21.81
CA LEU A 96 2.10 10.26 21.18
C LEU A 96 0.99 9.47 20.48
N SER A 97 -0.27 9.95 20.48
CA SER A 97 -1.42 9.21 19.93
C SER A 97 -1.19 8.82 18.47
N LYS A 98 -0.78 9.78 17.63
CA LYS A 98 -0.47 9.60 16.20
C LYS A 98 0.63 8.55 15.95
N LEU A 99 1.60 8.43 16.85
CA LEU A 99 2.68 7.46 16.75
C LEU A 99 2.21 6.07 17.19
N ILE A 100 1.47 5.98 18.29
CA ILE A 100 0.88 4.73 18.79
C ILE A 100 -0.08 4.15 17.73
N GLU A 101 -0.92 4.99 17.13
CA GLU A 101 -1.79 4.61 16.03
C GLU A 101 -0.99 4.10 14.83
N TRP A 102 0.12 4.75 14.48
CA TRP A 102 0.98 4.29 13.40
C TRP A 102 1.61 2.93 13.69
N VAL A 103 2.08 2.69 14.92
CA VAL A 103 2.62 1.39 15.35
C VAL A 103 1.55 0.31 15.25
N ASN A 104 0.34 0.59 15.74
CA ASN A 104 -0.79 -0.35 15.73
C ASN A 104 -1.31 -0.63 14.32
N ALA A 105 -1.31 0.36 13.43
CA ALA A 105 -1.82 0.21 12.07
C ALA A 105 -0.77 -0.29 11.06
N ASN A 106 0.54 -0.12 11.34
CA ASN A 106 1.59 -0.41 10.38
C ASN A 106 2.62 -1.42 10.91
N ILE A 107 3.31 -1.15 12.02
CA ILE A 107 4.41 -2.03 12.50
C ILE A 107 3.88 -3.40 12.94
N ILE A 108 2.84 -3.44 13.78
CA ILE A 108 2.30 -4.70 14.29
C ILE A 108 1.75 -5.54 13.12
N PRO A 109 0.85 -5.02 12.26
CA PRO A 109 0.39 -5.75 11.09
C PRO A 109 1.54 -6.18 10.18
N PHE A 110 2.53 -5.31 9.91
CA PHE A 110 3.68 -5.66 9.08
C PHE A 110 4.38 -6.92 9.58
N ILE A 111 4.70 -6.99 10.88
CA ILE A 111 5.37 -8.16 11.48
C ILE A 111 4.48 -9.41 11.35
N LEU A 112 3.17 -9.27 11.55
CA LEU A 112 2.22 -10.37 11.46
C LEU A 112 2.09 -10.91 10.03
N TYR A 113 1.88 -10.05 9.03
CA TYR A 113 1.84 -10.46 7.62
C TYR A 113 3.18 -11.04 7.18
N PHE A 114 4.29 -10.41 7.54
CA PHE A 114 5.63 -10.90 7.20
C PHE A 114 5.87 -12.33 7.74
N SER A 115 5.47 -12.57 8.99
CA SER A 115 5.72 -13.85 9.67
C SER A 115 4.72 -14.95 9.28
N LEU A 116 3.43 -14.63 9.21
CA LEU A 116 2.38 -15.63 9.07
C LEU A 116 2.11 -16.04 7.61
N LEU A 117 2.58 -15.26 6.63
CA LEU A 117 2.53 -15.60 5.20
C LEU A 117 3.66 -16.55 4.78
N SER A 118 3.76 -17.66 5.50
CA SER A 118 4.80 -18.68 5.32
C SER A 118 4.68 -19.51 4.04
N THR A 119 3.56 -19.42 3.30
CA THR A 119 3.34 -20.15 2.04
C THR A 119 2.60 -19.28 1.01
N VAL A 120 2.77 -19.59 -0.29
CA VAL A 120 2.00 -18.97 -1.38
C VAL A 120 0.49 -19.19 -1.21
N LYS A 121 0.05 -20.31 -0.63
CA LYS A 121 -1.38 -20.55 -0.37
C LYS A 121 -1.96 -19.51 0.59
N ARG A 122 -1.24 -19.20 1.68
CA ARG A 122 -1.63 -18.17 2.66
C ARG A 122 -1.66 -16.79 2.02
N GLN A 123 -0.67 -16.46 1.19
CA GLN A 123 -0.65 -15.24 0.37
C GLN A 123 -1.91 -15.13 -0.51
N ASN A 124 -2.28 -16.20 -1.21
CA ASN A 124 -3.44 -16.21 -2.09
C ASN A 124 -4.77 -16.06 -1.33
N VAL A 125 -4.87 -16.58 -0.11
CA VAL A 125 -6.03 -16.35 0.76
C VAL A 125 -6.14 -14.86 1.13
N ILE A 126 -5.04 -14.21 1.51
CA ILE A 126 -5.05 -12.76 1.78
C ILE A 126 -5.42 -11.97 0.53
N PHE A 127 -4.89 -12.32 -0.64
CA PHE A 127 -5.29 -11.72 -1.90
C PHE A 127 -6.78 -11.90 -2.22
N PHE A 128 -7.34 -13.07 -1.94
CA PHE A 128 -8.77 -13.29 -2.11
C PHE A 128 -9.60 -12.39 -1.19
N ILE A 129 -9.18 -12.19 0.06
CA ILE A 129 -9.84 -11.27 1.00
C ILE A 129 -9.73 -9.82 0.51
N PHE A 130 -8.56 -9.42 0.03
CA PHE A 130 -8.33 -8.09 -0.55
C PHE A 130 -9.25 -7.82 -1.74
N LEU A 131 -9.34 -8.77 -2.68
CA LEU A 131 -10.22 -8.67 -3.85
C LEU A 131 -11.69 -8.65 -3.44
N SER A 132 -12.11 -9.56 -2.55
CA SER A 132 -13.50 -9.61 -2.07
C SER A 132 -13.90 -8.32 -1.37
N SER A 133 -13.02 -7.78 -0.52
CA SER A 133 -13.25 -6.49 0.15
C SER A 133 -13.30 -5.33 -0.84
N SER A 134 -12.46 -5.37 -1.88
CA SER A 134 -12.50 -4.37 -2.95
C SER A 134 -13.82 -4.42 -3.73
N LEU A 135 -14.36 -5.61 -4.01
CA LEU A 135 -15.66 -5.77 -4.66
C LEU A 135 -16.81 -5.25 -3.80
N ILE A 136 -16.76 -5.45 -2.48
CA ILE A 136 -17.71 -4.87 -1.52
C ILE A 136 -17.66 -3.33 -1.61
N MET A 137 -16.47 -2.74 -1.64
CA MET A 137 -16.31 -1.28 -1.80
C MET A 137 -16.89 -0.78 -3.14
N VAL A 138 -16.64 -1.49 -4.24
CA VAL A 138 -17.18 -1.13 -5.56
C VAL A 138 -18.70 -1.24 -5.57
N GLN A 139 -19.27 -2.27 -4.93
CA GLN A 139 -20.71 -2.43 -4.84
C GLN A 139 -21.34 -1.34 -3.95
N HIS A 140 -20.68 -0.92 -2.87
CA HIS A 140 -21.06 0.26 -2.11
C HIS A 140 -21.03 1.52 -2.97
N ALA A 141 -19.94 1.74 -3.73
CA ALA A 141 -19.79 2.87 -4.63
C ALA A 141 -20.90 2.92 -5.68
N TYR A 142 -21.26 1.78 -6.27
CA TYR A 142 -22.42 1.69 -7.16
C TYR A 142 -23.72 2.13 -6.45
N SER A 143 -23.94 1.67 -5.21
CA SER A 143 -25.11 2.05 -4.42
C SER A 143 -25.17 3.55 -4.14
N GLN A 144 -24.02 4.17 -3.83
CA GLN A 144 -23.91 5.63 -3.67
C GLN A 144 -24.29 6.37 -4.95
N ILE A 145 -23.76 5.94 -6.09
CA ILE A 145 -23.96 6.62 -7.39
C ILE A 145 -25.42 6.51 -7.86
N GLN A 146 -26.11 5.42 -7.54
CA GLN A 146 -27.53 5.23 -7.89
C GLN A 146 -28.49 5.87 -6.88
N SER A 147 -28.02 6.20 -5.68
CA SER A 147 -28.86 6.77 -4.63
C SER A 147 -29.18 8.23 -4.93
N PRO A 148 -30.47 8.66 -4.91
CA PRO A 148 -30.84 10.06 -5.06
C PRO A 148 -30.17 10.99 -4.04
N THR A 149 -29.88 10.47 -2.84
CA THR A 149 -29.19 11.20 -1.77
C THR A 149 -27.67 11.01 -1.81
N GLY A 150 -27.15 10.22 -2.73
CA GLY A 150 -25.72 9.89 -2.81
C GLY A 150 -25.22 8.99 -1.67
N GLN A 151 -26.11 8.52 -0.79
CA GLN A 151 -25.79 7.68 0.36
C GLN A 151 -25.73 6.21 -0.06
N GLY A 152 -24.63 5.53 0.32
CA GLY A 152 -24.53 4.09 0.21
C GLY A 152 -25.03 3.38 1.47
N TRP A 153 -25.02 2.04 1.45
CA TRP A 153 -25.51 1.23 2.56
C TRP A 153 -24.61 1.24 3.81
N ALA A 154 -23.37 1.73 3.71
CA ALA A 154 -22.48 1.94 4.87
C ALA A 154 -22.38 3.43 5.25
N GLU A 155 -23.47 4.20 5.10
CA GLU A 155 -23.62 5.58 5.61
C GLU A 155 -22.61 6.64 5.14
N SER A 156 -21.72 6.31 4.20
CA SER A 156 -20.86 7.29 3.55
C SER A 156 -21.57 7.92 2.35
N VAL A 157 -21.44 9.24 2.19
CA VAL A 157 -22.13 10.02 1.15
C VAL A 157 -21.17 10.38 0.03
N VAL A 158 -21.56 10.25 -1.24
CA VAL A 158 -20.70 10.56 -2.39
C VAL A 158 -20.25 12.03 -2.50
N TYR A 159 -21.00 12.95 -1.89
CA TYR A 159 -20.77 14.40 -2.02
C TYR A 159 -19.70 14.90 -1.05
N ARG A 160 -18.73 15.69 -1.56
CA ARG A 160 -17.73 16.44 -0.79
C ARG A 160 -17.73 17.92 -1.18
N TYR A 161 -17.37 18.77 -0.23
CA TYR A 161 -17.32 20.23 -0.39
C TYR A 161 -15.91 20.80 -0.26
N ASP A 162 -14.89 19.95 -0.45
CA ASP A 162 -13.49 20.32 -0.28
C ASP A 162 -12.95 21.00 -1.55
N GLY A 163 -12.95 22.35 -1.57
CA GLY A 163 -12.35 23.13 -2.66
C GLY A 163 -13.29 24.09 -3.40
N GLY A 164 -14.34 24.61 -2.74
CA GLY A 164 -15.18 25.68 -3.30
C GLY A 164 -16.27 25.21 -4.27
N GLY A 165 -16.55 23.90 -4.33
CA GLY A 165 -17.61 23.30 -5.13
C GLY A 165 -17.95 21.89 -4.67
N GLU A 166 -19.09 21.38 -5.14
CA GLU A 166 -19.56 20.01 -4.88
C GLU A 166 -18.82 19.02 -5.79
N ALA A 167 -18.13 18.05 -5.18
CA ALA A 167 -17.49 16.95 -5.88
C ALA A 167 -18.22 15.64 -5.60
N VAL A 168 -18.56 14.90 -6.65
CA VAL A 168 -19.15 13.56 -6.58
C VAL A 168 -18.04 12.53 -6.63
N GLN A 169 -17.69 11.95 -5.47
CA GLN A 169 -16.62 10.97 -5.32
C GLN A 169 -17.05 9.82 -4.41
N ALA A 170 -17.13 8.61 -4.98
CA ALA A 170 -17.47 7.42 -4.21
C ALA A 170 -16.37 7.10 -3.20
N ARG A 171 -16.79 6.66 -2.02
CA ARG A 171 -15.94 6.40 -0.87
C ARG A 171 -16.54 5.31 0.00
N PHE A 172 -15.77 4.83 0.97
CA PHE A 172 -16.18 3.74 1.84
C PHE A 172 -15.89 4.06 3.31
N VAL A 173 -16.38 3.27 4.25
CA VAL A 173 -16.20 3.55 5.69
C VAL A 173 -14.75 3.45 6.16
N GLY A 174 -14.50 4.07 7.31
CA GLY A 174 -13.22 4.07 8.01
C GLY A 174 -12.06 4.64 7.19
N SER A 175 -10.96 3.90 7.05
CA SER A 175 -9.74 4.37 6.37
C SER A 175 -9.92 4.63 4.87
N PHE A 176 -11.06 4.23 4.28
CA PHE A 176 -11.39 4.45 2.87
C PHE A 176 -12.42 5.57 2.67
N ASN A 177 -12.66 6.38 3.71
CA ASN A 177 -13.58 7.51 3.66
C ASN A 177 -13.02 8.68 2.85
N ASP A 178 -11.72 8.66 2.55
CA ASP A 178 -11.17 9.47 1.48
C ASP A 178 -11.20 8.68 0.15
N PRO A 179 -11.86 9.21 -0.90
CA PRO A 179 -11.87 8.58 -2.23
C PRO A 179 -10.48 8.32 -2.79
N ASN A 180 -9.46 9.10 -2.42
CA ASN A 180 -8.09 8.86 -2.85
C ASN A 180 -7.51 7.56 -2.27
N ASP A 181 -7.86 7.23 -1.02
CA ASP A 181 -7.45 5.99 -0.38
C ASP A 181 -8.13 4.79 -1.01
N MET A 182 -9.46 4.90 -1.24
CA MET A 182 -10.21 3.87 -1.95
C MET A 182 -9.65 3.65 -3.35
N GLY A 183 -9.52 4.71 -4.16
CA GLY A 183 -9.01 4.64 -5.52
C GLY A 183 -7.61 4.02 -5.60
N MET A 184 -6.68 4.44 -4.72
CA MET A 184 -5.34 3.85 -4.66
C MET A 184 -5.37 2.37 -4.32
N PHE A 185 -6.17 1.98 -3.31
CA PHE A 185 -6.31 0.58 -2.91
C PHE A 185 -6.86 -0.29 -4.05
N LEU A 186 -7.86 0.18 -4.79
CA LEU A 186 -8.41 -0.53 -5.95
C LEU A 186 -7.35 -0.70 -7.06
N VAL A 187 -6.58 0.35 -7.37
CA VAL A 187 -5.46 0.29 -8.34
C VAL A 187 -4.44 -0.79 -7.96
N MET A 188 -4.04 -0.85 -6.68
CA MET A 188 -3.08 -1.84 -6.18
C MET A 188 -3.61 -3.28 -6.27
N ASN A 189 -4.93 -3.48 -6.27
CA ASN A 189 -5.57 -4.79 -6.35
C ASN A 189 -5.83 -5.29 -7.77
N ILE A 190 -5.74 -4.44 -8.79
CA ILE A 190 -5.90 -4.87 -10.19
C ILE A 190 -4.84 -5.92 -10.60
N PRO A 191 -3.54 -5.75 -10.31
CA PRO A 191 -2.54 -6.78 -10.58
C PRO A 191 -2.82 -8.09 -9.85
N VAL A 192 -3.44 -8.04 -8.67
CA VAL A 192 -3.84 -9.22 -7.90
C VAL A 192 -4.99 -9.96 -8.61
N ALA A 193 -5.98 -9.26 -9.14
CA ALA A 193 -7.03 -9.86 -9.96
C ALA A 193 -6.44 -10.48 -11.23
N VAL A 194 -5.52 -9.79 -11.90
CA VAL A 194 -4.86 -10.31 -13.11
C VAL A 194 -3.97 -11.53 -12.79
N TYR A 195 -3.31 -11.56 -11.63
CA TYR A 195 -2.60 -12.74 -11.15
C TYR A 195 -3.52 -13.97 -11.09
N PHE A 196 -4.71 -13.85 -10.50
CA PHE A 196 -5.68 -14.96 -10.49
C PHE A 196 -6.24 -15.28 -11.87
N LEU A 197 -6.44 -14.29 -12.74
CA LEU A 197 -6.89 -14.51 -14.11
C LEU A 197 -5.91 -15.38 -14.91
N LEU A 198 -4.60 -15.17 -14.70
CA LEU A 198 -3.55 -15.82 -15.48
C LEU A 198 -3.03 -17.11 -14.84
N THR A 199 -3.03 -17.22 -13.52
CA THR A 199 -2.53 -18.40 -12.78
C THR A 199 -3.63 -19.30 -12.23
N GLY A 200 -4.86 -18.79 -12.13
CA GLY A 200 -6.00 -19.51 -11.59
C GLY A 200 -6.43 -20.69 -12.47
N LYS A 201 -6.85 -21.77 -11.80
CA LYS A 201 -7.42 -22.95 -12.45
C LYS A 201 -8.95 -22.85 -12.48
N GLY A 202 -9.55 -23.34 -13.56
CA GLY A 202 -11.00 -23.39 -13.74
C GLY A 202 -11.62 -22.10 -14.32
N VAL A 203 -12.78 -22.27 -14.97
CA VAL A 203 -13.50 -21.18 -15.63
C VAL A 203 -14.03 -20.17 -14.61
N VAL A 204 -14.56 -20.62 -13.47
CA VAL A 204 -15.10 -19.75 -12.42
C VAL A 204 -14.05 -18.77 -11.90
N THR A 205 -12.84 -19.24 -11.58
CA THR A 205 -11.74 -18.38 -11.12
C THR A 205 -11.37 -17.33 -12.16
N LYS A 206 -11.31 -17.73 -13.44
CA LYS A 206 -10.95 -16.81 -14.53
C LYS A 206 -12.03 -15.78 -14.80
N VAL A 207 -13.29 -16.20 -14.86
CA VAL A 207 -14.44 -15.30 -15.06
C VAL A 207 -14.56 -14.35 -13.87
N GLY A 208 -14.47 -14.86 -12.64
CA GLY A 208 -14.48 -14.05 -11.43
C GLY A 208 -13.33 -13.04 -11.39
N ALA A 209 -12.10 -13.45 -11.74
CA ALA A 209 -10.95 -12.55 -11.81
C ALA A 209 -11.11 -11.48 -12.90
N LEU A 210 -11.64 -11.83 -14.08
CA LEU A 210 -11.93 -10.87 -15.15
C LEU A 210 -13.01 -9.87 -14.70
N ALA A 211 -14.10 -10.35 -14.11
CA ALA A 211 -15.15 -9.51 -13.54
C ALA A 211 -14.57 -8.56 -12.47
N SER A 212 -13.68 -9.06 -11.61
CA SER A 212 -12.97 -8.22 -10.64
C SER A 212 -12.16 -7.12 -11.31
N VAL A 213 -11.38 -7.41 -12.36
CA VAL A 213 -10.63 -6.35 -13.08
C VAL A 213 -11.56 -5.25 -13.56
N LEU A 214 -12.68 -5.62 -14.21
CA LEU A 214 -13.66 -4.66 -14.74
C LEU A 214 -14.31 -3.83 -13.62
N MET A 215 -14.75 -4.47 -12.55
CA MET A 215 -15.38 -3.81 -11.40
C MET A 215 -14.40 -2.89 -10.66
N LEU A 216 -13.15 -3.31 -10.47
CA LEU A 216 -12.12 -2.47 -9.87
C LEU A 216 -11.83 -1.23 -10.72
N CYS A 217 -11.77 -1.36 -12.06
CA CYS A 217 -11.63 -0.21 -12.96
C CYS A 217 -12.80 0.77 -12.81
N MET A 218 -14.03 0.25 -12.69
CA MET A 218 -15.22 1.08 -12.46
C MET A 218 -15.18 1.78 -11.11
N GLY A 219 -14.74 1.09 -10.05
CA GLY A 219 -14.56 1.70 -8.73
C GLY A 219 -13.50 2.80 -8.72
N VAL A 220 -12.39 2.61 -9.44
CA VAL A 220 -11.37 3.66 -9.62
C VAL A 220 -11.99 4.88 -10.32
N TYR A 221 -12.80 4.67 -11.35
CA TYR A 221 -13.52 5.76 -12.00
C TYR A 221 -14.48 6.48 -11.03
N TRP A 222 -15.32 5.75 -10.30
CA TRP A 222 -16.25 6.34 -9.33
C TRP A 222 -15.58 7.02 -8.13
N SER A 223 -14.37 6.61 -7.76
CA SER A 223 -13.60 7.33 -6.72
C SER A 223 -13.33 8.79 -7.12
N GLY A 224 -13.33 9.11 -8.42
CA GLY A 224 -13.01 10.45 -8.90
C GLY A 224 -11.60 10.93 -8.55
N SER A 225 -10.69 10.03 -8.16
CA SER A 225 -9.30 10.37 -7.87
C SER A 225 -8.44 10.40 -9.13
N ARG A 226 -8.00 11.60 -9.54
CA ARG A 226 -7.10 11.79 -10.70
C ARG A 226 -5.78 11.03 -10.53
N GLY A 227 -5.26 10.97 -9.31
CA GLY A 227 -4.05 10.21 -8.99
C GLY A 227 -4.23 8.71 -9.25
N SER A 228 -5.37 8.15 -8.85
CA SER A 228 -5.70 6.75 -9.08
C SER A 228 -5.94 6.42 -10.56
N LEU A 229 -6.48 7.34 -11.35
CA LEU A 229 -6.59 7.15 -12.81
C LEU A 229 -5.22 7.05 -13.49
N LEU A 230 -4.25 7.86 -13.07
CA LEU A 230 -2.89 7.75 -13.60
C LEU A 230 -2.17 6.49 -13.07
N GLY A 231 -2.44 6.11 -11.83
CA GLY A 231 -2.01 4.81 -11.28
C GLY A 231 -2.59 3.62 -12.04
N LEU A 232 -3.85 3.70 -12.48
CA LEU A 232 -4.50 2.69 -13.31
C LEU A 232 -3.80 2.53 -14.66
N LEU A 233 -3.48 3.65 -15.31
CA LEU A 233 -2.70 3.65 -16.55
C LEU A 233 -1.33 3.01 -16.38
N SER A 234 -0.62 3.35 -15.30
CA SER A 234 0.71 2.79 -15.06
C SER A 234 0.64 1.28 -14.81
N VAL A 235 -0.38 0.81 -14.07
CA VAL A 235 -0.64 -0.62 -13.87
C VAL A 235 -0.89 -1.33 -15.20
N PHE A 236 -1.80 -0.83 -16.05
CA PHE A 236 -2.05 -1.46 -17.35
C PHE A 236 -0.83 -1.42 -18.26
N PHE A 237 -0.11 -0.29 -18.31
CA PHE A 237 1.14 -0.20 -19.05
C PHE A 237 2.14 -1.28 -18.61
N CYS A 238 2.34 -1.47 -17.31
CA CYS A 238 3.23 -2.49 -16.76
C CYS A 238 2.76 -3.91 -17.08
N LEU A 239 1.45 -4.20 -16.96
CA LEU A 239 0.90 -5.53 -17.30
C LEU A 239 1.07 -5.84 -18.80
N PHE A 240 0.83 -4.86 -19.67
CA PHE A 240 1.05 -5.01 -21.11
C PHE A 240 2.54 -5.13 -21.43
N TYR A 241 3.41 -4.39 -20.74
CA TYR A 241 4.86 -4.52 -20.89
C TYR A 241 5.35 -5.92 -20.56
N ILE A 242 4.89 -6.49 -19.44
CA ILE A 242 5.25 -7.86 -19.03
C ILE A 242 4.78 -8.89 -20.06
N LYS A 243 3.57 -8.74 -20.62
CA LYS A 243 2.99 -9.72 -21.55
C LYS A 243 3.47 -9.59 -22.99
N PHE A 244 3.66 -8.37 -23.49
CA PHE A 244 3.83 -8.08 -24.92
C PHE A 244 5.13 -7.34 -25.26
N GLY A 245 5.92 -6.96 -24.26
CA GLY A 245 7.18 -6.24 -24.44
C GLY A 245 7.03 -4.73 -24.65
N LYS A 246 8.18 -4.05 -24.70
CA LYS A 246 8.31 -2.58 -24.67
C LYS A 246 7.51 -1.86 -25.77
N ILE A 247 7.66 -2.28 -27.03
CA ILE A 247 7.11 -1.56 -28.19
C ILE A 247 5.58 -1.53 -28.12
N LYS A 248 4.94 -2.68 -27.88
CA LYS A 248 3.47 -2.81 -27.80
C LYS A 248 2.89 -2.07 -26.60
N ALA A 249 3.60 -2.05 -25.47
CA ALA A 249 3.19 -1.29 -24.29
C ALA A 249 3.21 0.23 -24.54
N ILE A 250 4.23 0.74 -25.26
CA ILE A 250 4.31 2.15 -25.63
C ILE A 250 3.14 2.52 -26.56
N ILE A 251 2.87 1.71 -27.59
CA ILE A 251 1.75 1.93 -28.51
C ILE A 251 0.42 2.00 -27.74
N LEU A 252 0.18 1.06 -26.83
CA LEU A 252 -1.04 1.09 -26.02
C LEU A 252 -1.11 2.35 -25.15
N ALA A 253 -0.02 2.74 -24.50
CA ALA A 253 0.02 3.96 -23.69
C ALA A 253 -0.34 5.19 -24.54
N SER A 254 0.27 5.33 -25.72
CA SER A 254 -0.01 6.44 -26.64
C SER A 254 -1.48 6.50 -27.05
N ILE A 255 -2.11 5.36 -27.32
CA ILE A 255 -3.54 5.28 -27.70
C ILE A 255 -4.47 5.53 -26.49
N SER A 256 -4.05 5.13 -25.28
CA SER A 256 -4.88 5.25 -24.07
C SER A 256 -4.86 6.66 -23.47
N ILE A 257 -3.80 7.44 -23.73
CA ILE A 257 -3.65 8.82 -23.22
C ILE A 257 -4.85 9.71 -23.59
N PRO A 258 -5.31 9.78 -24.86
CA PRO A 258 -6.51 10.56 -25.22
C PRO A 258 -7.75 10.16 -24.43
N GLY A 259 -8.01 8.86 -24.24
CA GLY A 259 -9.14 8.37 -23.46
C GLY A 259 -9.07 8.81 -22.00
N VAL A 260 -7.88 8.82 -21.42
CA VAL A 260 -7.69 9.32 -20.05
C VAL A 260 -7.77 10.83 -19.96
N LEU A 261 -7.26 11.56 -20.95
CA LEU A 261 -7.45 13.02 -21.00
C LEU A 261 -8.93 13.39 -21.13
N LEU A 262 -9.71 12.62 -21.89
CA LEU A 262 -11.16 12.78 -22.00
C LEU A 262 -11.87 12.43 -20.68
N ALA A 263 -11.50 11.32 -20.04
CA ALA A 263 -12.04 10.95 -18.73
C ALA A 263 -11.72 12.02 -17.67
N MET A 264 -10.48 12.51 -17.64
CA MET A 264 -10.04 13.64 -16.83
C MET A 264 -10.79 14.93 -17.19
N GLY A 265 -11.10 15.14 -18.47
CA GLY A 265 -11.90 16.25 -18.98
C GLY A 265 -13.37 16.19 -18.55
N ALA A 266 -13.95 15.00 -18.38
CA ALA A 266 -15.28 14.86 -17.78
C ALA A 266 -15.26 15.31 -16.30
N PHE A 267 -14.17 15.06 -15.58
CA PHE A 267 -13.95 15.62 -14.23
C PHE A 267 -13.67 17.13 -14.23
N ARG A 268 -13.31 17.75 -15.37
CA ARG A 268 -13.04 19.20 -15.48
C ARG A 268 -14.28 20.07 -15.40
N LYS A 269 -15.47 19.56 -15.77
CA LYS A 269 -16.72 20.34 -15.66
C LYS A 269 -17.12 20.68 -14.22
N ILE A 270 -16.45 20.09 -13.21
CA ILE A 270 -16.82 20.18 -11.78
C ILE A 270 -15.76 20.92 -10.93
N SER A 271 -14.60 21.34 -11.45
CA SER A 271 -13.58 22.03 -10.65
C SER A 271 -12.89 23.16 -11.40
N LYS A 272 -12.87 24.38 -10.83
CA LYS A 272 -12.05 25.50 -11.32
C LYS A 272 -10.56 25.12 -11.29
N ASP A 273 -10.00 24.80 -12.45
CA ASP A 273 -8.69 24.13 -12.61
C ASP A 273 -7.49 24.98 -12.13
N ASP A 274 -7.59 26.32 -12.18
CA ASP A 274 -6.45 27.20 -11.82
C ASP A 274 -6.15 27.18 -10.31
N GLU A 275 -7.16 26.98 -9.47
CA GLU A 275 -6.99 27.03 -8.03
C GLU A 275 -6.34 25.74 -7.49
N SER A 276 -6.69 24.57 -8.03
CA SER A 276 -6.21 23.28 -7.50
C SER A 276 -4.74 23.00 -7.83
N ALA A 277 -4.30 23.28 -9.06
CA ALA A 277 -2.90 23.08 -9.44
C ALA A 277 -1.96 24.07 -8.72
N SER A 278 -2.38 25.34 -8.64
CA SER A 278 -1.64 26.38 -7.91
C SER A 278 -1.54 26.05 -6.41
N GLN A 279 -2.63 25.60 -5.77
CA GLN A 279 -2.62 25.18 -4.35
C GLN A 279 -1.70 24.00 -4.05
N ARG A 280 -1.48 23.07 -5.00
CA ARG A 280 -0.50 21.99 -4.83
C ARG A 280 0.91 22.53 -4.89
N LEU A 281 1.17 23.43 -5.83
CA LEU A 281 2.48 24.04 -6.01
C LEU A 281 2.89 24.85 -4.78
N THR A 282 1.97 25.63 -4.21
CA THR A 282 2.21 26.35 -2.94
C THR A 282 2.47 25.40 -1.78
N ALA A 283 1.72 24.30 -1.69
CA ALA A 283 1.96 23.29 -0.65
C ALA A 283 3.33 22.60 -0.83
N TRP A 284 3.77 22.34 -2.07
CA TRP A 284 5.09 21.75 -2.33
C TRP A 284 6.22 22.72 -2.01
N TYR A 285 6.03 24.00 -2.33
CA TYR A 285 6.94 25.05 -1.90
C TYR A 285 7.05 25.10 -0.37
N GLU A 286 5.92 25.07 0.33
CA GLU A 286 5.91 25.05 1.80
C GLU A 286 6.63 23.82 2.35
N GLY A 287 6.40 22.64 1.76
CA GLY A 287 7.15 21.44 2.13
C GLY A 287 8.68 21.59 1.98
N ILE A 288 9.15 22.31 0.96
CA ILE A 288 10.58 22.66 0.83
C ILE A 288 11.02 23.64 1.92
N GLN A 289 10.21 24.64 2.26
CA GLN A 289 10.54 25.59 3.33
C GLN A 289 10.63 24.88 4.69
N MET A 290 9.70 23.97 4.96
CA MET A 290 9.74 23.08 6.12
C MET A 290 11.06 22.29 6.14
N LEU A 291 11.43 21.63 5.03
CA LEU A 291 12.71 20.91 4.97
C LEU A 291 13.91 21.82 5.28
N LYS A 292 13.96 23.04 4.71
CA LYS A 292 15.05 23.99 4.97
C LYS A 292 15.12 24.42 6.43
N HIS A 293 13.97 24.59 7.08
CA HIS A 293 13.91 25.03 8.47
C HIS A 293 14.30 23.91 9.46
N ARG A 294 13.87 22.66 9.20
CA ARG A 294 14.18 21.49 10.05
C ARG A 294 14.68 20.30 9.21
N PRO A 295 15.92 20.36 8.70
CA PRO A 295 16.39 19.44 7.66
C PRO A 295 16.54 18.00 8.13
N LEU A 296 16.93 17.73 9.37
CA LEU A 296 17.23 16.36 9.79
C LEU A 296 15.98 15.55 10.11
N PHE A 297 15.12 16.07 10.99
CA PHE A 297 13.99 15.33 11.56
C PHE A 297 12.62 16.00 11.31
N GLY A 298 12.54 17.09 10.55
CA GLY A 298 11.25 17.67 10.16
C GLY A 298 10.39 18.19 11.33
N PHE A 299 9.07 18.07 11.17
CA PHE A 299 8.04 18.72 11.98
C PHE A 299 7.08 17.77 12.69
N GLY A 300 7.20 16.46 12.53
CA GLY A 300 6.29 15.48 13.13
C GLY A 300 5.33 14.83 12.15
N LYS A 301 5.06 13.55 12.37
CA LYS A 301 4.06 12.78 11.61
C LYS A 301 2.68 13.44 11.70
N GLU A 302 2.04 13.64 10.55
CA GLU A 302 0.70 14.26 10.41
C GLU A 302 0.62 15.66 11.03
N ARG A 303 1.65 16.46 10.81
CA ARG A 303 1.75 17.86 11.28
C ARG A 303 1.87 18.85 10.14
N PHE A 304 1.86 18.40 8.88
CA PHE A 304 1.90 19.28 7.72
C PHE A 304 0.82 20.38 7.76
N LEU A 305 -0.40 20.03 8.17
CA LEU A 305 -1.53 20.97 8.24
C LEU A 305 -1.40 22.05 9.34
N GLU A 306 -0.44 21.92 10.25
CA GLU A 306 -0.14 22.99 11.22
C GLU A 306 0.62 24.16 10.56
N TYR A 307 1.20 23.92 9.38
CA TYR A 307 2.04 24.88 8.65
C TYR A 307 1.48 25.27 7.28
N HIS A 308 0.47 24.56 6.78
CA HIS A 308 -0.21 24.87 5.53
C HIS A 308 -1.70 24.53 5.62
N SER A 309 -2.57 25.33 5.00
CA SER A 309 -4.03 25.16 5.08
C SER A 309 -4.56 23.91 4.37
N LYS A 310 -3.74 23.27 3.53
CA LYS A 310 -4.07 22.06 2.77
C LYS A 310 -2.95 21.04 2.82
N VAL A 311 -3.27 19.76 2.63
CA VAL A 311 -2.25 18.72 2.51
C VAL A 311 -1.43 18.91 1.22
N ALA A 312 -0.22 18.38 1.18
CA ALA A 312 0.66 18.52 0.01
C ALA A 312 0.08 17.88 -1.27
N HIS A 313 -0.86 16.93 -1.14
CA HIS A 313 -1.28 16.05 -2.24
C HIS A 313 -0.08 15.40 -2.96
N ASN A 314 0.97 15.09 -2.21
CA ASN A 314 2.17 14.40 -2.66
C ASN A 314 2.83 13.74 -1.45
N THR A 315 2.81 12.41 -1.43
CA THR A 315 3.35 11.59 -0.34
C THR A 315 4.82 11.86 -0.09
N TYR A 316 5.60 12.03 -1.16
CA TYR A 316 7.04 12.28 -1.08
C TYR A 316 7.34 13.61 -0.38
N VAL A 317 6.62 14.68 -0.77
CA VAL A 317 6.72 16.00 -0.13
C VAL A 317 6.28 15.92 1.33
N THR A 318 5.17 15.22 1.63
CA THR A 318 4.67 15.08 2.99
C THR A 318 5.71 14.40 3.90
N VAL A 319 6.29 13.26 3.49
CA VAL A 319 7.32 12.58 4.29
C VAL A 319 8.55 13.47 4.51
N MET A 320 9.01 14.13 3.44
CA MET A 320 10.16 15.02 3.49
C MET A 320 9.95 16.17 4.48
N ALA A 321 8.79 16.84 4.40
CA ALA A 321 8.46 17.97 5.27
C ALA A 321 8.28 17.54 6.73
N GLU A 322 7.60 16.42 6.96
CA GLU A 322 7.25 15.96 8.31
C GLU A 322 8.40 15.28 9.04
N LEU A 323 9.24 14.49 8.34
CA LEU A 323 10.27 13.68 8.97
C LEU A 323 11.71 14.09 8.60
N GLY A 324 11.88 15.11 7.74
CA GLY A 324 13.17 15.58 7.28
C GLY A 324 13.92 14.59 6.38
N ILE A 325 15.20 14.87 6.14
CA ILE A 325 16.11 14.05 5.33
C ILE A 325 16.21 12.64 5.89
N PHE A 326 16.38 12.50 7.22
CA PHE A 326 16.58 11.18 7.82
C PHE A 326 15.35 10.29 7.64
N GLY A 327 14.16 10.80 8.00
CA GLY A 327 12.92 10.05 7.84
C GLY A 327 12.56 9.76 6.39
N TYR A 328 12.78 10.73 5.49
CA TYR A 328 12.60 10.51 4.06
C TYR A 328 13.51 9.41 3.53
N VAL A 329 14.81 9.43 3.88
CA VAL A 329 15.75 8.40 3.42
C VAL A 329 15.34 7.03 3.97
N MET A 330 14.94 6.90 5.24
CA MET A 330 14.47 5.63 5.79
C MET A 330 13.19 5.12 5.09
N TRP A 331 12.25 6.02 4.77
CA TRP A 331 11.01 5.68 4.06
C TRP A 331 11.28 5.28 2.61
N ALA A 332 12.13 6.03 1.91
CA ALA A 332 12.54 5.71 0.55
C ALA A 332 13.32 4.38 0.52
N MET A 333 14.20 4.13 1.49
CA MET A 333 14.89 2.84 1.63
C MET A 333 13.89 1.69 1.84
N PHE A 334 12.84 1.88 2.64
CA PHE A 334 11.79 0.87 2.86
C PHE A 334 11.10 0.49 1.53
N MET A 335 10.73 1.49 0.73
CA MET A 335 10.11 1.29 -0.58
C MET A 335 11.07 0.67 -1.61
N ILE A 336 12.29 1.20 -1.73
CA ILE A 336 13.30 0.73 -2.70
C ILE A 336 13.75 -0.69 -2.34
N THR A 337 13.86 -1.04 -1.05
CA THR A 337 14.18 -2.41 -0.61
C THR A 337 13.10 -3.39 -1.05
N ALA A 338 11.82 -3.00 -1.00
CA ALA A 338 10.72 -3.85 -1.48
C ALA A 338 10.85 -4.11 -2.99
N VAL A 339 11.13 -3.06 -3.77
CA VAL A 339 11.37 -3.18 -5.22
C VAL A 339 12.59 -4.07 -5.49
N TYR A 340 13.69 -3.89 -4.76
CA TYR A 340 14.88 -4.73 -4.88
C TYR A 340 14.56 -6.21 -4.60
N MET A 341 13.83 -6.50 -3.51
CA MET A 341 13.43 -7.87 -3.16
C MET A 341 12.63 -8.53 -4.29
N LEU A 342 11.68 -7.79 -4.88
CA LEU A 342 10.89 -8.27 -6.02
C LEU A 342 11.78 -8.55 -7.24
N LEU A 343 12.60 -7.59 -7.65
CA LEU A 343 13.49 -7.74 -8.80
C LEU A 343 14.52 -8.87 -8.61
N SER A 344 14.96 -9.10 -7.38
CA SER A 344 15.89 -10.19 -7.04
C SER A 344 15.23 -11.55 -7.18
N VAL A 345 13.98 -11.70 -6.72
CA VAL A 345 13.20 -12.93 -6.92
C VAL A 345 12.90 -13.15 -8.40
N MET A 346 12.52 -12.12 -9.15
CA MET A 346 12.25 -12.21 -10.60
C MET A 346 13.45 -12.73 -11.41
N LYS A 347 14.67 -12.35 -11.02
CA LYS A 347 15.91 -12.67 -11.74
C LYS A 347 16.64 -13.89 -11.19
N CYS A 348 16.18 -14.44 -10.08
CA CYS A 348 16.76 -15.62 -9.47
C CYS A 348 16.55 -16.83 -10.37
N ASN A 349 17.63 -17.50 -10.76
CA ASN A 349 17.60 -18.79 -11.47
C ASN A 349 18.28 -19.91 -10.69
N ASP A 350 19.09 -19.56 -9.69
CA ASP A 350 19.79 -20.51 -8.82
C ASP A 350 18.82 -21.02 -7.75
N VAL A 351 18.59 -22.34 -7.72
CA VAL A 351 17.59 -22.96 -6.85
C VAL A 351 18.01 -24.35 -6.45
N SER A 352 17.70 -24.72 -5.21
CA SER A 352 17.91 -26.07 -4.69
C SER A 352 17.11 -27.09 -5.53
N PRO A 353 17.67 -28.26 -5.89
CA PRO A 353 16.98 -29.26 -6.71
C PRO A 353 15.58 -29.61 -6.18
N GLY A 354 14.59 -29.71 -7.08
CA GLY A 354 13.20 -30.07 -6.76
C GLY A 354 12.31 -28.89 -6.32
N HIS A 355 12.84 -27.66 -6.31
CA HIS A 355 12.10 -26.46 -5.94
C HIS A 355 11.84 -25.50 -7.12
N GLU A 356 12.09 -25.93 -8.35
CA GLU A 356 11.98 -25.11 -9.57
C GLU A 356 10.54 -24.61 -9.79
N GLU A 357 9.54 -25.47 -9.58
CA GLU A 357 8.13 -25.08 -9.70
C GLU A 357 7.72 -24.10 -8.59
N ALA A 358 8.25 -24.28 -7.38
CA ALA A 358 8.00 -23.38 -6.25
C ALA A 358 8.59 -21.99 -6.52
N LEU A 359 9.84 -21.92 -6.99
CA LEU A 359 10.47 -20.68 -7.40
C LEU A 359 9.70 -20.00 -8.53
N LYS A 360 9.27 -20.74 -9.56
CA LYS A 360 8.49 -20.19 -10.68
C LYS A 360 7.19 -19.53 -10.21
N LYS A 361 6.49 -20.12 -9.23
CA LYS A 361 5.28 -19.50 -8.63
C LYS A 361 5.60 -18.19 -7.93
N GLU A 362 6.70 -18.12 -7.19
CA GLU A 362 7.14 -16.89 -6.50
C GLU A 362 7.63 -15.82 -7.49
N GLN A 363 8.32 -16.20 -8.56
CA GLN A 363 8.71 -15.30 -9.66
C GLN A 363 7.48 -14.67 -10.32
N VAL A 364 6.46 -15.46 -10.63
CA VAL A 364 5.21 -14.95 -11.20
C VAL A 364 4.52 -14.01 -10.20
N LEU A 365 4.41 -14.39 -8.93
CA LEU A 365 3.87 -13.53 -7.87
C LEU A 365 4.61 -12.19 -7.76
N SER A 366 5.94 -12.22 -7.82
CA SER A 366 6.80 -11.03 -7.70
C SER A 366 6.55 -10.01 -8.81
N GLN A 367 6.17 -10.46 -10.02
CA GLN A 367 5.81 -9.55 -11.11
C GLN A 367 4.56 -8.74 -10.78
N TYR A 368 3.50 -9.36 -10.29
CA TYR A 368 2.24 -8.66 -9.99
C TYR A 368 2.33 -7.79 -8.74
N LEU A 369 3.08 -8.22 -7.72
CA LEU A 369 3.39 -7.37 -6.56
C LEU A 369 4.21 -6.14 -6.97
N LEU A 370 5.15 -6.27 -7.91
CA LEU A 370 5.88 -5.13 -8.47
C LEU A 370 4.94 -4.17 -9.19
N VAL A 371 4.04 -4.67 -10.04
CA VAL A 371 3.04 -3.80 -10.69
C VAL A 371 2.15 -3.09 -9.67
N ALA A 372 1.73 -3.77 -8.60
CA ALA A 372 0.93 -3.15 -7.53
C ALA A 372 1.69 -2.02 -6.82
N LEU A 373 2.98 -2.21 -6.52
CA LEU A 373 3.83 -1.16 -5.92
C LEU A 373 4.12 0.00 -6.89
N ILE A 374 4.19 -0.24 -8.20
CA ILE A 374 4.28 0.82 -9.20
C ILE A 374 2.98 1.65 -9.23
N GLY A 375 1.82 0.98 -9.22
CA GLY A 375 0.51 1.63 -9.13
C GLY A 375 0.40 2.52 -7.88
N TYR A 376 0.86 2.02 -6.73
CA TYR A 376 1.00 2.82 -5.51
C TYR A 376 1.93 4.02 -5.71
N ALA A 377 3.17 3.82 -6.19
CA ALA A 377 4.16 4.89 -6.29
C ALA A 377 3.70 6.04 -7.20
N VAL A 378 3.05 5.71 -8.33
CA VAL A 378 2.45 6.71 -9.22
C VAL A 378 1.30 7.44 -8.53
N THR A 379 0.40 6.72 -7.86
CA THR A 379 -0.73 7.34 -7.16
C THR A 379 -0.24 8.24 -6.01
N ALA A 380 0.76 7.80 -5.25
CA ALA A 380 1.36 8.49 -4.11
C ALA A 380 2.00 9.83 -4.50
N PHE A 381 2.35 10.05 -5.77
CA PHE A 381 2.80 11.37 -6.23
C PHE A 381 1.69 12.43 -6.22
N PHE A 382 0.43 12.02 -6.34
CA PHE A 382 -0.73 12.91 -6.45
C PHE A 382 -1.62 12.94 -5.20
N ILE A 383 -1.27 12.18 -4.16
CA ILE A 383 -2.01 12.12 -2.90
C ILE A 383 -1.05 12.09 -1.71
N SER A 384 -1.45 12.61 -0.54
CA SER A 384 -0.62 12.62 0.68
C SER A 384 -0.99 11.47 1.61
N ARG A 385 -0.45 10.27 1.34
CA ARG A 385 -0.81 9.00 2.00
C ARG A 385 0.40 8.16 2.38
N SER A 386 1.31 8.80 3.10
CA SER A 386 2.61 8.26 3.53
C SER A 386 2.54 7.16 4.59
N TYR A 387 1.48 7.13 5.39
CA TYR A 387 1.40 6.33 6.62
C TYR A 387 0.24 5.32 6.60
N ILE A 388 -0.33 5.07 5.43
CA ILE A 388 -1.50 4.20 5.32
C ILE A 388 -1.09 2.73 5.40
N MET A 389 -1.86 1.95 6.15
CA MET A 389 -1.60 0.52 6.38
C MET A 389 -1.43 -0.31 5.10
N VAL A 390 -2.15 0.02 4.02
CA VAL A 390 -2.20 -0.77 2.79
C VAL A 390 -0.80 -1.00 2.22
N VAL A 391 0.01 0.05 2.05
CA VAL A 391 1.34 -0.10 1.45
C VAL A 391 2.26 -0.94 2.33
N TYR A 392 2.18 -0.80 3.66
CA TYR A 392 2.97 -1.59 4.59
C TYR A 392 2.59 -3.07 4.53
N ILE A 393 1.30 -3.40 4.38
CA ILE A 393 0.87 -4.79 4.19
C ILE A 393 1.41 -5.34 2.86
N PHE A 394 1.35 -4.59 1.76
CA PHE A 394 1.96 -5.01 0.50
C PHE A 394 3.47 -5.24 0.64
N VAL A 395 4.21 -4.35 1.29
CA VAL A 395 5.64 -4.56 1.53
C VAL A 395 5.90 -5.74 2.48
N ALA A 396 5.03 -6.02 3.44
CA ALA A 396 5.12 -7.21 4.29
C ALA A 396 4.93 -8.50 3.48
N MET A 397 4.00 -8.51 2.51
CA MET A 397 3.81 -9.62 1.56
C MET A 397 5.07 -9.84 0.71
N VAL A 398 5.72 -8.76 0.26
CA VAL A 398 7.01 -8.81 -0.45
C VAL A 398 8.11 -9.38 0.44
N ALA A 399 8.22 -8.93 1.68
CA ALA A 399 9.18 -9.43 2.64
C ALA A 399 8.98 -10.93 2.92
N ALA A 400 7.73 -11.36 3.07
CA ALA A 400 7.38 -12.77 3.28
C ALA A 400 7.78 -13.61 2.06
N MET A 401 7.49 -13.13 0.85
CA MET A 401 7.91 -13.77 -0.41
C MET A 401 9.43 -13.91 -0.49
N TYR A 402 10.17 -12.83 -0.25
CA TYR A 402 11.63 -12.85 -0.27
C TYR A 402 12.21 -13.85 0.75
N TYR A 403 11.62 -13.91 1.95
CA TYR A 403 12.01 -14.88 2.97
C TYR A 403 11.71 -16.33 2.57
N ARG A 404 10.56 -16.61 1.92
CA ARG A 404 10.23 -17.95 1.40
C ARG A 404 11.23 -18.39 0.33
N VAL A 405 11.56 -17.51 -0.62
CA VAL A 405 12.55 -17.81 -1.67
C VAL A 405 13.96 -17.97 -1.10
N GLY A 406 14.34 -17.17 -0.10
CA GLY A 406 15.63 -17.30 0.59
C GLY A 406 15.86 -18.63 1.31
N LYS A 407 14.83 -19.48 1.47
CA LYS A 407 14.98 -20.85 1.98
C LYS A 407 15.42 -21.86 0.93
N ILE A 408 15.20 -21.57 -0.35
CA ILE A 408 15.47 -22.47 -1.48
C ILE A 408 16.55 -21.93 -2.42
N THR A 409 16.95 -20.68 -2.24
CA THR A 409 17.97 -19.96 -3.02
C THR A 409 18.85 -19.16 -2.05
N PRO A 410 20.16 -18.98 -2.33
CA PRO A 410 21.06 -18.11 -1.56
C PRO A 410 20.80 -16.60 -1.77
N LEU A 411 19.54 -16.14 -1.67
CA LEU A 411 19.20 -14.71 -1.70
C LEU A 411 19.59 -14.04 -0.38
N ALA A 412 20.56 -13.13 -0.42
CA ALA A 412 21.01 -12.37 0.74
C ALA A 412 21.04 -10.87 0.47
N MET A 413 20.68 -10.09 1.49
CA MET A 413 20.82 -8.64 1.48
C MET A 413 22.20 -8.26 2.01
N SER A 414 23.18 -8.11 1.12
CA SER A 414 24.56 -7.75 1.51
C SER A 414 24.67 -6.27 1.91
N ALA A 415 25.69 -5.93 2.71
CA ALA A 415 25.97 -4.54 3.08
C ALA A 415 26.19 -3.63 1.85
N ALA A 416 26.78 -4.16 0.77
CA ALA A 416 26.97 -3.42 -0.48
C ALA A 416 25.64 -3.06 -1.15
N ILE A 417 24.65 -3.97 -1.11
CA ILE A 417 23.31 -3.71 -1.63
C ILE A 417 22.62 -2.64 -0.78
N ILE A 418 22.69 -2.74 0.56
CA ILE A 418 22.10 -1.74 1.46
C ILE A 418 22.70 -0.35 1.21
N LYS A 419 24.02 -0.25 1.00
CA LYS A 419 24.68 1.01 0.64
C LYS A 419 24.15 1.58 -0.69
N LYS A 420 23.96 0.74 -1.71
CA LYS A 420 23.37 1.18 -3.00
C LYS A 420 21.93 1.66 -2.83
N ILE A 421 21.12 0.96 -2.03
CA ILE A 421 19.73 1.36 -1.73
C ILE A 421 19.71 2.71 -0.99
N CYS A 422 20.60 2.91 -0.03
CA CYS A 422 20.75 4.19 0.67
C CYS A 422 21.13 5.33 -0.30
N ALA A 423 22.10 5.10 -1.19
CA ALA A 423 22.48 6.08 -2.21
C ALA A 423 21.31 6.42 -3.15
N LEU A 424 20.52 5.43 -3.57
CA LEU A 424 19.31 5.64 -4.37
C LEU A 424 18.24 6.44 -3.60
N ALA A 425 18.06 6.18 -2.30
CA ALA A 425 17.13 6.92 -1.46
C ALA A 425 17.54 8.41 -1.35
N ILE A 426 18.82 8.69 -1.12
CA ILE A 426 19.36 10.07 -1.10
C ILE A 426 19.20 10.73 -2.49
N ALA A 427 19.54 10.02 -3.56
CA ALA A 427 19.37 10.52 -4.92
C ALA A 427 17.90 10.83 -5.24
N SER A 428 16.96 10.02 -4.73
CA SER A 428 15.52 10.27 -4.92
C SER A 428 15.05 11.55 -4.23
N LEU A 429 15.63 11.92 -3.08
CA LEU A 429 15.34 13.18 -2.40
C LEU A 429 15.85 14.38 -3.21
N ALA A 430 17.08 14.28 -3.72
CA ALA A 430 17.64 15.31 -4.59
C ALA A 430 16.83 15.48 -5.88
N ALA A 431 16.43 14.35 -6.50
CA ALA A 431 15.56 14.37 -7.68
C ALA A 431 14.20 15.01 -7.39
N LEU A 432 13.56 14.68 -6.26
CA LEU A 432 12.32 15.31 -5.83
C LEU A 432 12.47 16.84 -5.70
N TYR A 433 13.54 17.30 -5.04
CA TYR A 433 13.82 18.72 -4.89
C TYR A 433 13.99 19.41 -6.25
N VAL A 434 14.73 18.80 -7.19
CA VAL A 434 14.92 19.34 -8.55
C VAL A 434 13.59 19.38 -9.31
N VAL A 435 12.79 18.32 -9.26
CA VAL A 435 11.47 18.27 -9.92
C VAL A 435 10.57 19.38 -9.41
N ILE A 436 10.47 19.56 -8.09
CA ILE A 436 9.64 20.62 -7.51
C ILE A 436 10.17 22.01 -7.91
N ARG A 437 11.49 22.21 -7.91
CA ARG A 437 12.10 23.48 -8.33
C ARG A 437 11.83 23.82 -9.79
N ILE A 438 11.88 22.84 -10.69
CA ILE A 438 11.52 23.03 -12.10
C ILE A 438 10.04 23.39 -12.22
N LEU A 439 9.17 22.63 -11.55
CA LEU A 439 7.72 22.88 -11.59
C LEU A 439 7.32 24.22 -10.97
N LEU A 440 8.10 24.74 -10.03
CA LEU A 440 7.93 26.09 -9.45
C LEU A 440 8.41 27.22 -10.38
N SER A 441 9.21 26.91 -11.39
CA SER A 441 9.77 27.88 -12.34
C SER A 441 9.04 27.93 -13.69
N LEU A 442 8.17 26.96 -13.95
CA LEU A 442 7.21 26.94 -15.05
C LEU A 442 5.97 27.72 -14.64
#